data_AF-A0A8T7HXW3-F1
#
_entry.id   AF-A0A8T7HXW3-F1
#
_cell.length_a   1.000
_cell.length_b   1.000
_cell.length_c   1.000
_cell.angle_alpha   90.00
_cell.angle_beta   90.00
_cell.angle_gamma   90.00
#
_symmetry.space_group_name_H-M   'P 1'
#
loop_
_entity.id
_entity.type
_entity.pdbx_description
1 polymer ?
#
loop_
_entity_poly.entity_id
_entity_poly.type
_entity_poly.pdbx_seq_one_letter_code
_entity_poly.pdbx_strand_id
1 'polypeptide(L)'
;MFNAEIGHWYRITGMTDPVEIITIDDQDDRIELQHYDGLIESLDFTDWQALAPIEIETPEEWSAPFDHERFDVHPNELFLDYNPRDAVPVKLLKSA
;
A
#
# COMPACT_ATOMS: atom_id res chain seq x y z
N MET A 1 15.93 4.43 20.06
CA MET A 1 14.60 3.79 19.91
C MET A 1 14.03 4.37 18.64
N PHE A 2 13.86 3.54 17.61
CA PHE A 2 13.31 3.98 16.33
C PHE A 2 11.85 4.40 16.54
N ASN A 3 11.49 5.60 16.11
CA ASN A 3 10.22 6.27 16.44
C ASN A 3 9.30 6.38 15.20
N ALA A 4 9.20 5.30 14.45
CA ALA A 4 8.37 5.22 13.26
C ALA A 4 7.60 3.90 13.24
N GLU A 5 6.37 3.93 12.72
CA GLU A 5 5.43 2.80 12.73
C GLU A 5 4.90 2.51 11.32
N ILE A 6 4.74 1.23 10.99
CA ILE A 6 4.20 0.79 9.70
C ILE A 6 2.70 1.16 9.62
N GLY A 7 2.27 1.71 8.48
CA GLY A 7 0.91 2.20 8.24
C GLY A 7 0.64 3.63 8.71
N HIS A 8 1.68 4.31 9.21
CA HIS A 8 1.59 5.70 9.66
C HIS A 8 2.17 6.67 8.63
N TRP A 9 1.61 7.87 8.61
CA TRP A 9 1.96 8.94 7.69
C TRP A 9 2.91 9.93 8.34
N TYR A 10 3.90 10.36 7.58
CA TYR A 10 4.92 11.29 8.05
C TYR A 10 5.11 12.42 7.06
N ARG A 11 5.28 13.62 7.60
CA ARG A 11 5.62 14.82 6.84
C ARG A 11 7.09 15.16 7.06
N ILE A 12 7.85 15.20 5.97
CA ILE A 12 9.28 15.55 5.97
C ILE A 12 9.45 17.03 5.64
N THR A 13 10.29 17.72 6.40
CA THR A 13 10.57 19.14 6.16
C THR A 13 11.33 19.30 4.84
N GLY A 14 10.70 19.93 3.85
CA GLY A 14 11.29 20.15 2.51
C GLY A 14 10.65 19.31 1.40
N MET A 15 9.87 18.28 1.76
CA MET A 15 8.97 17.60 0.83
C MET A 15 7.58 18.25 0.87
N THR A 16 6.91 18.26 -0.29
CA THR A 16 5.56 18.83 -0.40
C THR A 16 4.52 17.82 0.06
N ASP A 17 4.69 16.58 -0.37
CA ASP A 17 3.77 15.47 -0.10
C ASP A 17 4.23 14.64 1.11
N PRO A 18 3.28 14.10 1.91
CA PRO A 18 3.59 13.17 2.98
C PRO A 18 3.92 11.78 2.41
N VAL A 19 4.56 10.97 3.24
CA VAL A 19 4.94 9.59 2.93
C VAL A 19 4.40 8.63 3.98
N GLU A 20 4.03 7.43 3.57
CA GLU A 20 3.61 6.34 4.47
C GLU A 20 4.73 5.34 4.64
N ILE A 21 4.95 4.86 5.87
CA ILE A 21 5.86 3.74 6.11
C ILE A 21 5.13 2.44 5.81
N ILE A 22 5.61 1.70 4.81
CA ILE A 22 5.02 0.40 4.43
C ILE A 22 5.82 -0.79 4.99
N THR A 23 7.11 -0.61 5.23
CA THR A 23 8.02 -1.65 5.73
C THR A 23 9.05 -1.05 6.67
N ILE A 24 9.39 -1.80 7.73
CA ILE A 24 10.56 -1.54 8.59
C ILE A 24 11.33 -2.86 8.70
N ASP A 25 12.60 -2.85 8.31
CA ASP A 25 13.53 -3.95 8.47
C ASP A 25 14.57 -3.59 9.53
N ASP A 26 14.49 -4.24 10.70
CA ASP A 26 15.41 -3.99 11.82
C ASP A 26 16.77 -4.68 11.66
N GLN A 27 16.89 -5.64 10.73
CA GLN A 27 18.11 -6.40 10.49
C GLN A 27 19.06 -5.65 9.54
N ASP A 28 18.49 -4.92 8.58
CA ASP A 28 19.18 -4.08 7.59
C ASP A 28 19.16 -2.59 7.97
N ASP A 29 18.57 -2.23 9.13
CA ASP A 29 18.37 -0.85 9.60
C ASP A 29 17.72 0.06 8.54
N ARG A 30 16.69 -0.46 7.87
CA ARG A 30 16.10 0.15 6.67
C ARG A 30 14.59 0.24 6.74
N ILE A 31 14.03 1.30 6.16
CA ILE A 31 12.60 1.49 5.98
C ILE A 31 12.25 1.70 4.51
N GLU A 32 11.00 1.35 4.17
CA GLU A 32 10.41 1.65 2.88
C GLU A 32 9.21 2.59 3.06
N LEU A 33 9.20 3.63 2.24
CA LEU A 33 8.27 4.73 2.24
C LEU A 33 7.48 4.72 0.92
N GLN A 34 6.17 4.84 1.00
CA GLN A 34 5.31 5.06 -0.16
C GLN A 34 4.95 6.54 -0.26
N HIS A 35 5.21 7.11 -1.43
CA HIS A 35 4.73 8.43 -1.85
C HIS A 35 3.32 8.34 -2.43
N TYR A 36 2.62 9.49 -2.53
CA TYR A 36 1.28 9.57 -3.12
C TYR A 36 1.16 8.95 -4.52
N ASP A 37 2.16 9.20 -5.35
CA ASP A 37 2.18 8.76 -6.74
C ASP A 37 2.40 7.23 -6.87
N GLY A 38 2.54 6.52 -5.74
CA GLY A 38 2.84 5.10 -5.67
C GLY A 38 4.33 4.77 -5.79
N LEU A 39 5.20 5.79 -5.83
CA LEU A 39 6.64 5.61 -5.78
C LEU A 39 7.04 5.04 -4.42
N ILE A 40 7.84 3.97 -4.44
CA ILE A 40 8.46 3.42 -3.24
C ILE A 40 9.90 3.93 -3.16
N GLU A 41 10.21 4.56 -2.03
CA GLU A 41 11.55 4.99 -1.66
C GLU A 41 12.02 4.21 -0.46
N SER A 42 13.32 3.94 -0.39
CA SER A 42 13.91 3.19 0.70
C SER A 42 15.01 4.01 1.36
N LEU A 43 14.98 4.12 2.69
CA LEU A 43 15.92 4.92 3.46
C LEU A 43 16.47 4.12 4.64
N ASP A 44 17.71 4.38 5.02
CA ASP A 44 18.29 3.85 6.25
C ASP A 44 17.77 4.63 7.47
N PHE A 45 17.83 4.03 8.66
CA PHE A 45 17.37 4.67 9.90
C PHE A 45 18.11 5.97 10.23
N THR A 46 19.36 6.10 9.77
CA THR A 46 20.16 7.31 9.96
C THR A 46 19.62 8.46 9.12
N ASP A 47 19.35 8.22 7.84
CA ASP A 47 18.75 9.20 6.94
C ASP A 47 17.34 9.58 7.41
N TRP A 48 16.52 8.60 7.80
CA TRP A 48 15.19 8.86 8.36
C TRP A 48 15.24 9.82 9.57
N GLN A 49 16.14 9.57 10.51
CA GLN A 49 16.29 10.45 11.69
C GLN A 49 16.80 11.84 11.32
N ALA A 50 17.68 11.95 10.32
CA ALA A 50 18.21 13.22 9.85
C ALA A 50 17.13 14.11 9.21
N LEU A 51 16.11 13.50 8.59
CA LEU A 51 14.98 14.20 7.99
C LEU A 51 14.00 14.81 9.01
N ALA A 52 14.12 14.43 10.30
CA ALA A 52 13.24 14.84 11.39
C ALA A 52 11.74 14.80 11.01
N PRO A 53 11.23 13.63 10.55
CA PRO A 53 9.86 13.50 10.10
C PRO A 53 8.89 13.71 11.26
N ILE A 54 7.78 14.38 10.96
CA ILE A 54 6.70 14.63 11.91
C ILE A 54 5.56 13.68 11.54
N GLU A 55 5.18 12.82 12.48
CA GLU A 55 4.00 11.98 12.33
C GLU A 55 2.75 12.86 12.17
N ILE A 56 1.93 12.53 11.18
CA ILE A 56 0.67 13.20 10.92
C ILE A 56 -0.45 12.17 10.87
N GLU A 57 -1.68 12.61 11.14
CA GLU A 57 -2.84 11.79 10.81
C GLU A 57 -2.92 11.58 9.30
N THR A 58 -3.53 10.45 8.90
CA THR A 58 -3.81 10.16 7.49
C THR A 58 -4.45 11.39 6.87
N PRO A 59 -3.96 11.89 5.72
CA PRO A 59 -4.64 12.99 5.03
C PRO A 59 -6.11 12.61 4.82
N GLU A 60 -7.05 13.47 5.23
CA GLU A 60 -8.50 13.19 5.18
C GLU A 60 -8.99 12.79 3.78
N GLU A 61 -8.21 13.07 2.73
CA GLU A 61 -8.51 12.74 1.33
C GLU A 61 -7.98 11.36 0.87
N TRP A 62 -7.12 10.68 1.65
CA TRP A 62 -6.54 9.38 1.25
C TRP A 62 -7.19 8.19 1.96
N SER A 63 -8.03 8.45 2.97
CA SER A 63 -8.80 7.43 3.68
C SER A 63 -10.29 7.42 3.36
N ALA A 64 -10.74 8.11 2.31
CA ALA A 64 -12.17 8.12 1.95
C ALA A 64 -12.40 8.03 0.42
N PRO A 65 -13.16 7.03 -0.10
CA PRO A 65 -14.08 6.13 0.60
C PRO A 65 -13.74 4.65 0.34
N PHE A 66 -12.95 4.08 1.23
CA PHE A 66 -13.18 2.70 1.63
C PHE A 66 -13.58 2.73 3.11
N ASP A 67 -14.62 3.51 3.44
CA ASP A 67 -15.64 2.96 4.32
C ASP A 67 -16.22 1.81 3.50
N HIS A 68 -15.54 0.66 3.55
CA HIS A 68 -16.21 -0.57 3.25
C HIS A 68 -17.36 -0.55 4.25
N GLU A 69 -18.57 -0.26 3.80
CA GLU A 69 -19.66 -1.16 4.13
C GLU A 69 -19.00 -2.53 4.02
N ARG A 70 -18.69 -3.15 5.17
CA ARG A 70 -18.34 -4.55 5.20
C ARG A 70 -19.58 -5.21 4.62
N PHE A 71 -19.62 -5.33 3.29
CA PHE A 71 -20.25 -6.46 2.67
C PHE A 71 -19.56 -7.60 3.37
N ASP A 72 -20.27 -8.18 4.33
CA ASP A 72 -19.97 -9.45 4.92
C ASP A 72 -20.13 -10.45 3.77
N VAL A 73 -19.18 -10.41 2.83
CA VAL A 73 -19.04 -11.39 1.78
C VAL A 73 -18.65 -12.64 2.53
N HIS A 74 -19.67 -13.43 2.86
CA HIS A 74 -19.46 -14.78 3.32
C HIS A 74 -18.52 -15.43 2.30
N PRO A 75 -17.42 -16.07 2.74
CA PRO A 75 -16.45 -16.70 1.84
C PRO A 75 -17.06 -17.79 0.93
N ASN A 76 -18.34 -18.11 1.13
CA ASN A 76 -19.13 -19.02 0.33
C ASN A 76 -19.88 -18.37 -0.85
N GLU A 77 -19.87 -17.04 -0.99
CA GLU A 77 -20.51 -16.32 -2.10
C GLU A 77 -19.50 -15.76 -3.12
N LEU A 78 -18.19 -15.92 -2.87
CA LEU A 78 -17.13 -15.67 -3.85
C LEU A 78 -16.89 -16.86 -4.79
N PHE A 79 -17.82 -17.81 -4.84
CA PHE A 79 -17.90 -18.76 -5.94
C PHE A 79 -18.78 -18.13 -7.00
N LEU A 80 -18.16 -17.30 -7.85
CA LEU A 80 -18.67 -17.03 -9.19
C LEU A 80 -19.21 -18.36 -9.75
N ASP A 81 -20.42 -18.33 -10.31
CA ASP A 81 -21.00 -19.42 -11.10
C ASP A 81 -20.14 -19.69 -12.34
N TYR A 82 -18.91 -20.15 -12.13
CA TYR A 82 -17.99 -20.56 -13.15
C TYR A 82 -18.57 -21.84 -13.74
N ASN A 83 -19.34 -21.66 -14.81
CA ASN A 83 -19.76 -22.74 -15.64
C ASN A 83 -18.59 -23.06 -16.60
N PRO A 84 -17.92 -24.21 -16.44
CA PRO A 84 -16.79 -24.59 -17.30
C PRO A 84 -17.19 -24.73 -18.79
N ARG A 85 -18.48 -24.69 -19.12
CA ARG A 85 -18.99 -24.69 -20.51
C ARG A 85 -18.88 -23.33 -21.19
N ASP A 86 -18.78 -22.25 -20.44
CA ASP A 86 -18.57 -20.89 -20.97
C ASP A 86 -17.08 -20.60 -21.22
N ALA A 87 -16.18 -21.51 -20.82
CA ALA A 87 -14.77 -21.42 -21.14
C ALA A 87 -14.56 -21.61 -22.65
N VAL A 88 -14.18 -20.53 -23.34
CA VAL A 88 -13.77 -20.60 -24.76
C VAL A 88 -12.47 -21.41 -24.84
N PRO A 89 -12.42 -22.53 -25.59
CA PRO A 89 -11.21 -23.31 -25.70
C PRO A 89 -10.12 -22.50 -26.42
N VAL A 90 -8.96 -22.34 -25.76
CA VAL A 90 -7.75 -21.61 -26.20
C VAL A 90 -7.25 -22.01 -27.61
N LYS A 91 -7.67 -23.16 -28.15
CA LYS A 91 -7.25 -23.64 -29.48
C LYS A 91 -7.82 -22.84 -30.66
N LEU A 92 -8.79 -21.93 -30.47
CA LEU A 92 -9.35 -21.11 -31.55
C LEU A 92 -8.64 -19.73 -31.74
N LEU A 93 -7.52 -19.49 -31.06
CA LEU A 93 -6.79 -18.20 -31.11
C LEU A 93 -5.53 -18.22 -31.99
N LYS A 94 -5.30 -19.27 -32.79
CA LYS A 94 -4.18 -19.33 -33.73
C LYS A 94 -4.65 -19.75 -35.12
N SER A 95 -5.33 -18.85 -35.81
CA SER A 95 -5.42 -18.77 -37.27
C SER A 95 -6.12 -17.45 -37.62
N ALA A 96 -5.34 -16.37 -37.62
CA ALA A 96 -5.62 -15.13 -38.34
C ALA A 96 -4.29 -14.63 -38.90
#